data_AF-A0A1B6F160-F1
#
_entry.id   AF-A0A1B6F160-F1
#
_cell.length_a   1.000
_cell.length_b   1.000
_cell.length_c   1.000
_cell.angle_alpha   90.00
_cell.angle_beta   90.00
_cell.angle_gamma   90.00
#
_symmetry.space_group_name_H-M   'P 1'
#
loop_
_entity.id
_entity.type
_entity.pdbx_description
1 polymer ?
#
loop_
_entity_poly.entity_id
_entity_poly.type
_entity_poly.pdbx_seq_one_letter_code
_entity_poly.pdbx_strand_id
1 'polypeptide(L)'
;KAVSEKSVVDAAMGNETASRVAATPEGMILAYSSLIIMALVPIFFGSFRSIYQNDNKDNPKNREKMGSKDAALFPFIASGCLFSLYIVFQIFSKDHINMLLSTYFLILGVGSLSSLFFPVIDKFFPTRITKIKYSIKLQQEIEQSVKVVDFTFTPSNIIAIIISSSLGLWYLLKKHWIVNNLFGMAFSYYGVEILQLSNVATGFILLIGLFFYDIFWVFGTDVMVTVAKSFEAPIKLVFPQDLIQNGLSASQFAMIGLGDIVIPGIFIALLLRFDRSLKRNKSVYFYATFIAYFCGLLTTIGVMHIFKHAQPALLYLVPACLGTPLFIAAIKGDVRALFKYDESEVKKPVAANETDQRQAEQSDAEKKDD
;
A
#
# COMPACT_ATOMS: atom_id res chain seq x y z
N LYS A 1 15.89 26.16 -50.47
CA LYS A 1 16.09 26.44 -49.03
C LYS A 1 15.15 25.60 -48.13
N ALA A 2 14.94 24.32 -48.47
CA ALA A 2 14.05 23.40 -47.75
C ALA A 2 14.60 21.95 -47.72
N VAL A 3 15.91 21.79 -47.93
CA VAL A 3 16.59 20.48 -47.97
C VAL A 3 17.67 20.36 -46.88
N SER A 4 17.89 21.41 -46.08
CA SER A 4 18.94 21.45 -45.04
C SER A 4 18.43 21.32 -43.60
N GLU A 5 17.12 21.29 -43.37
CA GLU A 5 16.55 21.10 -42.01
C GLU A 5 16.21 19.64 -41.69
N LYS A 6 16.05 18.78 -42.71
CA LYS A 6 15.82 17.34 -42.49
C LYS A 6 17.06 16.61 -41.99
N SER A 7 18.27 17.08 -42.34
CA SER A 7 19.53 16.43 -41.92
C SER A 7 19.98 16.79 -40.50
N VAL A 8 19.32 17.73 -39.82
CA VAL A 8 19.67 18.13 -38.44
C VAL A 8 18.73 17.45 -37.43
N VAL A 9 17.48 17.14 -37.82
CA VAL A 9 16.56 16.36 -36.98
C VAL A 9 16.93 14.87 -37.00
N ASP A 10 17.40 14.35 -38.15
CA ASP A 10 17.87 12.95 -38.24
C ASP A 10 19.23 12.73 -37.53
N ALA A 11 20.01 13.79 -37.30
CA ALA A 11 21.26 13.72 -36.53
C ALA A 11 21.05 13.77 -34.99
N ALA A 12 19.87 14.17 -34.51
CA ALA A 12 19.52 14.15 -33.10
C ALA A 12 18.79 12.85 -32.66
N MET A 13 18.40 12.00 -33.62
CA MET A 13 17.85 10.65 -33.39
C MET A 13 18.88 9.53 -33.61
N GLY A 14 20.17 9.88 -33.69
CA GLY A 14 21.22 8.98 -34.16
C GLY A 14 22.02 8.21 -33.11
N ASN A 15 21.75 8.28 -31.79
CA ASN A 15 22.64 7.63 -30.81
C ASN A 15 22.03 7.04 -29.53
N GLU A 16 20.71 6.87 -29.43
CA GLU A 16 20.09 6.08 -28.34
C GLU A 16 19.32 4.84 -28.82
N THR A 17 19.45 4.47 -30.09
CA THR A 17 19.08 3.15 -30.61
C THR A 17 20.30 2.24 -30.71
N ALA A 18 21.14 2.21 -29.66
CA ALA A 18 21.97 1.05 -29.41
C ALA A 18 21.03 -0.11 -29.08
N SER A 19 21.01 -1.11 -29.94
CA SER A 19 20.10 -2.27 -29.96
C SER A 19 19.76 -2.82 -28.57
N ARG A 20 18.64 -2.37 -27.99
CA ARG A 20 18.02 -3.09 -26.87
C ARG A 20 17.31 -4.28 -27.49
N VAL A 21 17.88 -5.47 -27.33
CA VAL A 21 17.27 -6.72 -27.76
C VAL A 21 15.85 -6.75 -27.18
N ALA A 22 14.85 -6.90 -28.04
CA ALA A 22 13.47 -7.00 -27.60
C ALA A 22 13.33 -8.24 -26.70
N ALA A 23 12.76 -8.05 -25.51
CA ALA A 23 12.54 -9.13 -24.55
C ALA A 23 11.85 -10.33 -25.22
N THR A 24 12.33 -11.54 -24.92
CA THR A 24 11.67 -12.76 -25.39
C THR A 24 10.25 -12.81 -24.84
N PRO A 25 9.27 -13.34 -25.60
CA PRO A 25 7.91 -13.55 -25.10
C PRO A 25 7.88 -14.30 -23.75
N GLU A 26 8.77 -15.28 -23.58
CA GLU A 26 8.94 -16.03 -22.34
C GLU A 26 9.43 -15.16 -21.17
N GLY A 27 10.38 -14.26 -21.42
CA GLY A 27 10.91 -13.33 -20.41
C GLY A 27 9.87 -12.31 -19.96
N MET A 28 9.05 -11.81 -20.89
CA MET A 28 7.92 -10.93 -20.57
C MET A 28 6.87 -11.64 -19.70
N ILE A 29 6.49 -12.88 -20.04
CA ILE A 29 5.52 -13.66 -19.25
C ILE A 29 6.06 -13.93 -17.84
N LEU A 30 7.35 -14.28 -17.71
CA LEU A 30 7.99 -14.47 -16.42
C LEU A 30 7.98 -13.18 -15.59
N ALA A 31 8.26 -12.04 -16.22
CA ALA A 31 8.25 -10.75 -15.53
C ALA A 31 6.85 -10.36 -15.04
N TYR A 32 5.83 -10.49 -15.90
CA TYR A 32 4.46 -10.15 -15.52
C TYR A 32 3.90 -11.11 -14.46
N SER A 33 4.14 -12.41 -14.57
CA SER A 33 3.72 -13.37 -13.55
C SER A 33 4.38 -13.10 -12.20
N SER A 34 5.67 -12.80 -12.18
CA SER A 34 6.40 -12.44 -10.96
C SER A 34 5.86 -11.15 -10.34
N LEU A 35 5.56 -10.13 -11.15
CA LEU A 35 4.95 -8.87 -10.68
C LEU A 35 3.56 -9.07 -10.09
N ILE A 36 2.72 -9.90 -10.72
CA ILE A 36 1.39 -10.22 -10.19
C ILE A 36 1.52 -10.91 -8.83
N ILE A 37 2.41 -11.90 -8.70
CA ILE A 37 2.63 -12.59 -7.42
C ILE A 37 3.09 -11.59 -6.35
N MET A 38 4.07 -10.73 -6.67
CA MET A 38 4.57 -9.72 -5.74
C MET A 38 3.51 -8.67 -5.37
N ALA A 39 2.49 -8.43 -6.21
CA ALA A 39 1.36 -7.57 -5.88
C ALA A 39 0.31 -8.27 -5.00
N LEU A 40 0.03 -9.55 -5.24
CA LEU A 40 -1.00 -10.30 -4.52
C LEU A 40 -0.60 -10.65 -3.08
N VAL A 41 0.66 -11.04 -2.88
CA VAL A 41 1.21 -11.44 -1.57
C VAL A 41 0.97 -10.37 -0.48
N PRO A 42 1.41 -9.11 -0.64
CA PRO A 42 1.22 -8.10 0.39
C PRO A 42 -0.25 -7.78 0.65
N ILE A 43 -1.11 -7.80 -0.38
CA ILE A 43 -2.55 -7.58 -0.21
C ILE A 43 -3.16 -8.69 0.66
N PHE A 44 -2.87 -9.95 0.34
CA PHE A 44 -3.41 -11.10 1.06
C PHE A 44 -2.98 -11.06 2.53
N PHE A 45 -1.67 -11.11 2.79
CA PHE A 45 -1.17 -11.16 4.17
C PHE A 45 -1.45 -9.86 4.95
N GLY A 46 -1.39 -8.70 4.28
CA GLY A 46 -1.72 -7.41 4.88
C GLY A 46 -3.19 -7.35 5.32
N SER A 47 -4.11 -7.87 4.50
CA SER A 47 -5.54 -7.91 4.83
C SER A 47 -5.81 -8.69 6.11
N PHE A 48 -5.26 -9.91 6.22
CA PHE A 48 -5.44 -10.75 7.42
C PHE A 48 -4.76 -10.16 8.66
N ARG A 49 -3.55 -9.61 8.52
CA ARG A 49 -2.86 -8.98 9.65
C ARG A 49 -3.60 -7.74 10.15
N SER A 50 -4.22 -6.97 9.25
CA SER A 50 -4.99 -5.80 9.64
C SER A 50 -6.19 -6.17 10.55
N ILE A 51 -6.72 -7.40 10.44
CA ILE A 51 -7.74 -7.92 11.36
C ILE A 51 -7.14 -8.34 12.69
N TYR A 52 -6.05 -9.11 12.68
CA TYR A 52 -5.40 -9.59 13.91
C TYR A 52 -5.02 -8.41 14.82
N GLN A 53 -4.52 -7.34 14.22
CA GLN A 53 -4.22 -6.12 14.94
C GLN A 53 -5.49 -5.41 15.42
N ASN A 54 -6.62 -5.49 14.69
CA ASN A 54 -7.91 -4.96 15.13
C ASN A 54 -8.49 -5.68 16.35
N ASP A 55 -8.28 -6.99 16.44
CA ASP A 55 -8.78 -7.82 17.54
C ASP A 55 -7.93 -7.67 18.82
N ASN A 56 -6.62 -7.45 18.69
CA ASN A 56 -5.71 -7.28 19.83
C ASN A 56 -5.72 -5.84 20.36
N LYS A 57 -6.37 -5.67 21.52
CA LYS A 57 -6.67 -4.40 22.21
C LYS A 57 -5.46 -3.64 22.78
N ASP A 58 -4.24 -4.20 22.74
CA ASP A 58 -3.13 -3.75 23.60
C ASP A 58 -2.25 -2.63 23.06
N ASN A 59 -2.55 -2.06 21.89
CA ASN A 59 -1.95 -0.81 21.45
C ASN A 59 -2.83 -0.15 20.39
N PRO A 60 -3.61 0.88 20.72
CA PRO A 60 -4.11 1.80 19.71
C PRO A 60 -2.93 2.62 19.21
N LYS A 61 -2.05 2.03 18.37
CA LYS A 61 -1.30 2.85 17.42
C LYS A 61 -2.37 3.67 16.71
N ASN A 62 -2.33 5.00 16.84
CA ASN A 62 -3.29 5.93 16.23
C ASN A 62 -3.51 5.50 14.79
N ARG A 63 -4.60 4.78 14.54
CA ARG A 63 -4.90 4.32 13.19
C ARG A 63 -5.51 5.51 12.51
N GLU A 64 -4.84 5.97 11.48
CA GLU A 64 -5.38 6.97 10.59
C GLU A 64 -6.55 6.32 9.86
N LYS A 65 -7.75 6.55 10.40
CA LYS A 65 -8.98 6.19 9.74
C LYS A 65 -9.24 7.26 8.69
N MET A 66 -9.33 6.84 7.44
CA MET A 66 -9.73 7.76 6.38
C MET A 66 -11.26 7.90 6.41
N GLY A 67 -11.75 9.12 6.63
CA GLY A 67 -13.17 9.46 6.52
C GLY A 67 -13.60 9.67 5.06
N SER A 68 -14.92 9.76 4.83
CA SER A 68 -15.46 10.05 3.48
C SER A 68 -14.95 11.38 2.91
N LYS A 69 -14.75 12.39 3.76
CA LYS A 69 -14.20 13.70 3.36
C LYS A 69 -12.74 13.57 2.93
N ASP A 70 -11.93 12.87 3.71
CA ASP A 70 -10.51 12.66 3.40
C ASP A 70 -10.35 11.85 2.11
N ALA A 71 -11.18 10.82 1.92
CA ALA A 71 -11.21 10.01 0.71
C ALA A 71 -11.60 10.82 -0.54
N ALA A 72 -12.59 11.71 -0.44
CA ALA A 72 -12.98 12.59 -1.53
C ALA A 72 -11.89 13.62 -1.87
N LEU A 73 -11.15 14.10 -0.86
CA LEU A 73 -10.07 15.06 -1.02
C LEU A 73 -8.77 14.42 -1.53
N PHE A 74 -8.59 13.12 -1.34
CA PHE A 74 -7.36 12.39 -1.67
C PHE A 74 -6.90 12.55 -3.13
N PRO A 75 -7.75 12.40 -4.17
CA PRO A 75 -7.33 12.63 -5.55
C PRO A 75 -6.84 14.06 -5.81
N PHE A 76 -7.42 15.05 -5.13
CA PHE A 76 -7.01 16.45 -5.27
C PHE A 76 -5.67 16.71 -4.58
N ILE A 77 -5.46 16.16 -3.38
CA ILE A 77 -4.16 16.23 -2.70
C ILE A 77 -3.08 15.53 -3.52
N ALA A 78 -3.37 14.34 -4.06
CA ALA A 78 -2.46 13.60 -4.92
C ALA A 78 -2.12 14.41 -6.18
N SER A 79 -3.10 15.08 -6.80
CA SER A 79 -2.90 15.96 -7.96
C SER A 79 -1.99 17.15 -7.63
N GLY A 80 -2.25 17.82 -6.50
CA GLY A 80 -1.41 18.92 -6.03
C GLY A 80 0.02 18.48 -5.76
N CYS A 81 0.21 17.32 -5.11
CA CYS A 81 1.52 16.75 -4.82
C CYS A 81 2.28 16.36 -6.10
N LEU A 82 1.61 15.68 -7.04
CA LEU A 82 2.20 15.29 -8.33
C LEU A 82 2.64 16.52 -9.14
N PHE A 83 1.77 17.53 -9.24
CA PHE A 83 2.06 18.75 -9.97
C PHE A 83 3.17 19.58 -9.30
N SER A 84 3.17 19.64 -7.96
CA SER A 84 4.25 20.30 -7.22
C SER A 84 5.59 19.61 -7.45
N LEU A 85 5.62 18.28 -7.41
CA LEU A 85 6.81 17.50 -7.68
C LEU A 85 7.30 17.70 -9.14
N TYR A 86 6.37 17.78 -10.09
CA TYR A 86 6.69 18.11 -11.48
C TYR A 86 7.37 19.47 -11.61
N ILE A 87 6.85 20.51 -10.98
CA ILE A 87 7.48 21.84 -10.96
C ILE A 87 8.87 21.77 -10.34
N VAL A 88 9.03 21.05 -9.22
CA VAL A 88 10.32 20.89 -8.56
C VAL A 88 11.34 20.22 -9.50
N PHE A 89 10.95 19.20 -10.26
CA PHE A 89 11.81 18.57 -11.28
C PHE A 89 12.17 19.48 -12.46
N GLN A 90 11.35 20.49 -12.76
CA GLN A 90 11.65 21.48 -13.80
C GLN A 90 12.62 22.56 -13.31
N ILE A 91 12.60 22.87 -12.01
CA ILE A 91 13.41 23.95 -11.42
C ILE A 91 14.76 23.42 -10.91
N PHE A 92 14.80 22.24 -10.30
CA PHE A 92 15.99 21.67 -9.67
C PHE A 92 16.57 20.51 -10.47
N SER A 93 17.87 20.26 -10.30
CA SER A 93 18.52 19.12 -10.95
C SER A 93 17.99 17.79 -10.39
N LYS A 94 17.75 16.84 -11.30
CA LYS A 94 17.16 15.53 -11.01
C LYS A 94 17.93 14.76 -9.93
N ASP A 95 19.25 14.88 -9.91
CA ASP A 95 20.11 14.13 -8.99
C ASP A 95 19.89 14.52 -7.53
N HIS A 96 19.74 15.82 -7.24
CA HIS A 96 19.50 16.28 -5.87
C HIS A 96 18.13 15.84 -5.38
N ILE A 97 17.11 15.92 -6.23
CA ILE A 97 15.75 15.48 -5.92
C ILE A 97 15.74 13.97 -5.68
N ASN A 98 16.37 13.19 -6.57
CA ASN A 98 16.43 11.74 -6.45
C ASN A 98 17.21 11.29 -5.23
N MET A 99 18.31 11.97 -4.87
CA MET A 99 19.05 11.70 -3.64
C MET A 99 18.18 11.95 -2.40
N LEU A 100 17.46 13.08 -2.35
CA LEU A 100 16.56 13.43 -1.26
C LEU A 100 15.44 12.39 -1.11
N LEU A 101 14.74 12.09 -2.20
CA LEU A 101 13.62 11.16 -2.20
C LEU A 101 14.09 9.73 -1.92
N SER A 102 15.23 9.30 -2.47
CA SER A 102 15.83 8.00 -2.14
C SER A 102 16.14 7.87 -0.66
N THR A 103 16.70 8.92 -0.04
CA THR A 103 17.00 8.92 1.40
C THR A 103 15.71 8.85 2.23
N TYR A 104 14.70 9.64 1.87
CA TYR A 104 13.40 9.64 2.53
C TYR A 104 12.73 8.26 2.47
N PHE A 105 12.62 7.67 1.27
CA PHE A 105 12.01 6.36 1.09
C PHE A 105 12.88 5.24 1.68
N LEU A 106 14.19 5.40 1.82
CA LEU A 106 15.01 4.43 2.51
C LEU A 106 14.70 4.41 4.01
N ILE A 107 14.57 5.58 4.66
CA ILE A 107 14.24 5.65 6.09
C ILE A 107 12.89 4.99 6.35
N LEU A 108 11.88 5.34 5.55
CA LEU A 108 10.56 4.69 5.64
C LEU A 108 10.67 3.19 5.35
N GLY A 109 11.46 2.81 4.35
CA GLY A 109 11.64 1.43 3.91
C GLY A 109 12.25 0.56 5.00
N VAL A 110 13.26 1.05 5.70
CA VAL A 110 13.87 0.36 6.85
C VAL A 110 12.85 0.17 7.97
N GLY A 111 12.00 1.18 8.24
CA GLY A 111 10.91 1.09 9.21
C GLY A 111 9.84 0.05 8.84
N SER A 112 9.39 0.05 7.58
CA SER A 112 8.39 -0.92 7.09
C SER A 112 8.97 -2.35 7.04
N LEU A 113 10.22 -2.50 6.58
CA LEU A 113 10.87 -3.81 6.45
C LEU A 113 11.20 -4.43 7.81
N SER A 114 11.66 -3.64 8.77
CA SER A 114 11.89 -4.11 10.15
C SER A 114 10.59 -4.58 10.80
N SER A 115 9.47 -3.89 10.57
CA SER A 115 8.14 -4.30 11.05
C SER A 115 7.65 -5.61 10.41
N LEU A 116 8.11 -5.92 9.19
CA LEU A 116 7.84 -7.17 8.50
C LEU A 116 8.71 -8.31 9.02
N PHE A 117 10.01 -8.06 9.25
CA PHE A 117 10.92 -9.07 9.78
C PHE A 117 10.75 -9.38 11.25
N PHE A 118 10.27 -8.42 12.06
CA PHE A 118 10.07 -8.61 13.50
C PHE A 118 9.34 -9.92 13.87
N PRO A 119 8.11 -10.22 13.37
CA PRO A 119 7.41 -11.46 13.74
C PRO A 119 8.11 -12.73 13.23
N VAL A 120 8.86 -12.63 12.12
CA VAL A 120 9.64 -13.75 11.58
C VAL A 120 10.79 -14.06 12.53
N ILE A 121 11.57 -13.04 12.90
CA ILE A 121 12.72 -13.15 13.81
C ILE A 121 12.25 -13.60 15.20
N ASP A 122 11.16 -13.04 15.71
CA ASP A 122 10.63 -13.40 17.04
C ASP A 122 10.23 -14.88 17.13
N LYS A 123 9.72 -15.45 16.02
CA LYS A 123 9.43 -16.89 15.92
C LYS A 123 10.70 -17.75 15.94
N PHE A 124 11.80 -17.27 15.37
CA PHE A 124 13.09 -17.98 15.38
C PHE A 124 13.88 -17.81 16.68
N PHE A 125 13.64 -16.73 17.43
CA PHE A 125 14.28 -16.44 18.72
C PHE A 125 13.24 -16.42 19.86
N PRO A 126 12.66 -17.58 20.24
CA PRO A 126 11.64 -17.63 21.27
C PRO A 126 12.22 -17.25 22.65
N THR A 127 11.85 -16.06 23.14
CA THR A 127 11.68 -15.66 24.56
C THR A 127 12.75 -15.98 25.62
N ARG A 128 13.90 -16.58 25.29
CA ARG A 128 14.97 -16.90 26.26
C ARG A 128 15.92 -15.74 26.51
N ILE A 129 16.07 -14.82 25.56
CA ILE A 129 16.89 -13.63 25.72
C ILE A 129 15.94 -12.53 26.22
N THR A 130 15.78 -12.50 27.55
CA THR A 130 15.37 -11.36 28.38
C THR A 130 14.64 -10.24 27.64
N LYS A 131 13.34 -10.05 27.92
CA LYS A 131 12.62 -8.79 27.66
C LYS A 131 13.30 -7.68 28.48
N ILE A 132 14.40 -7.11 27.98
CA ILE A 132 14.99 -5.92 28.58
C ILE A 132 14.11 -4.75 28.18
N LYS A 133 13.20 -4.36 29.08
CA LYS A 133 12.33 -3.20 28.90
C LYS A 133 13.16 -1.94 29.10
N TYR A 134 13.74 -1.40 28.02
CA TYR A 134 14.20 -0.02 28.03
C TYR A 134 12.98 0.89 27.87
N SER A 135 12.61 1.65 28.90
CA SER A 135 11.58 2.68 28.81
C SER A 135 12.28 4.04 28.72
N ILE A 136 12.34 4.60 27.52
CA ILE A 136 12.75 6.00 27.35
C ILE A 136 11.48 6.83 27.55
N LYS A 137 11.33 7.41 28.73
CA LYS A 137 10.24 8.35 29.01
C LYS A 137 10.59 9.70 28.40
N LEU A 138 10.18 9.93 27.15
CA LEU A 138 10.18 11.28 26.59
C LEU A 138 8.91 11.99 27.09
N GLN A 139 9.08 12.89 28.06
CA GLN A 139 8.01 13.78 28.52
C GLN A 139 7.93 14.96 27.55
N GLN A 140 6.85 15.01 26.78
CA GLN A 140 6.48 16.21 26.02
C GLN A 140 5.13 16.68 26.56
N GLU A 141 5.15 17.81 27.28
CA GLU A 141 3.92 18.49 27.71
C GLU A 141 3.28 19.16 26.49
N ILE A 142 2.21 18.57 25.99
CA ILE A 142 1.19 19.27 25.21
C ILE A 142 -0.15 18.99 25.90
N GLU A 143 -0.85 20.08 26.16
CA GLU A 143 -2.14 20.21 26.84
C GLU A 143 -3.07 18.98 26.65
N GLN A 144 -3.35 18.32 27.78
CA GLN A 144 -4.43 17.33 27.99
C GLN A 144 -4.33 15.92 27.36
N SER A 145 -3.14 15.38 27.10
CA SER A 145 -2.91 13.92 27.28
C SER A 145 -1.42 13.60 27.35
N VAL A 146 -0.98 12.95 28.44
CA VAL A 146 0.38 12.41 28.52
C VAL A 146 0.47 11.23 27.54
N LYS A 147 0.93 11.48 26.31
CA LYS A 147 1.35 10.40 25.39
C LYS A 147 2.65 9.81 25.92
N VAL A 148 2.54 8.82 26.80
CA VAL A 148 3.65 7.94 27.14
C VAL A 148 3.93 7.09 25.91
N VAL A 149 4.93 7.46 25.11
CA VAL A 149 5.40 6.62 24.00
C VAL A 149 6.39 5.61 24.58
N ASP A 150 5.89 4.49 25.06
CA ASP A 150 6.70 3.38 25.56
C ASP A 150 7.39 2.64 24.39
N PHE A 151 8.61 3.03 24.05
CA PHE A 151 9.42 2.28 23.08
C PHE A 151 10.00 1.02 23.71
N THR A 152 9.26 -0.08 23.67
CA THR A 152 9.76 -1.40 24.11
C THR A 152 10.64 -2.03 23.04
N PHE A 153 11.96 -1.81 23.14
CA PHE A 153 12.92 -2.48 22.26
C PHE A 153 13.19 -3.90 22.74
N THR A 154 12.60 -4.87 22.04
CA THR A 154 12.95 -6.30 22.18
C THR A 154 14.23 -6.57 21.36
N PRO A 155 15.15 -7.46 21.78
CA PRO A 155 16.32 -7.82 20.98
C PRO A 155 15.99 -8.21 19.53
N SER A 156 14.86 -8.89 19.30
CA SER A 156 14.32 -9.21 17.97
C SER A 156 14.08 -7.97 17.10
N ASN A 157 13.65 -6.86 17.69
CA ASN A 157 13.41 -5.59 16.99
C ASN A 157 14.74 -4.93 16.58
N ILE A 158 15.75 -4.96 17.46
CA ILE A 158 17.09 -4.44 17.15
C ILE A 158 17.71 -5.22 15.99
N ILE A 159 17.62 -6.56 16.01
CA ILE A 159 18.10 -7.41 14.91
C ILE A 159 17.36 -7.10 13.61
N ALA A 160 16.03 -6.95 13.66
CA ALA A 160 15.22 -6.59 12.49
C ALA A 160 15.64 -5.26 11.87
N ILE A 161 15.92 -4.25 12.70
CA ILE A 161 16.41 -2.94 12.27
C ILE A 161 17.81 -3.04 11.64
N ILE A 162 18.73 -3.79 12.24
CA ILE A 162 20.10 -3.97 11.71
C ILE A 162 20.08 -4.65 10.33
N ILE A 163 19.29 -5.72 10.18
CA ILE A 163 19.14 -6.41 8.89
C ILE A 163 18.53 -5.47 7.84
N SER A 164 17.46 -4.75 8.21
CA SER A 164 16.77 -3.83 7.30
C SER A 164 17.67 -2.65 6.89
N SER A 165 18.46 -2.12 7.82
CA SER A 165 19.43 -1.05 7.56
C SER A 165 20.55 -1.51 6.64
N SER A 166 21.08 -2.73 6.85
CA SER A 166 22.09 -3.33 5.96
C SER A 166 21.57 -3.47 4.52
N LEU A 167 20.31 -3.91 4.35
CA LEU A 167 19.67 -3.97 3.04
C LEU A 167 19.45 -2.57 2.45
N GLY A 168 19.06 -1.59 3.25
CA GLY A 168 18.96 -0.19 2.83
C GLY A 168 20.29 0.38 2.31
N LEU A 169 21.40 0.12 3.02
CA LEU A 169 22.71 0.56 2.57
C LEU A 169 23.11 -0.11 1.25
N TRP A 170 22.81 -1.40 1.10
CA TRP A 170 23.03 -2.11 -0.17
C TRP A 170 22.23 -1.49 -1.33
N TYR A 171 21.00 -1.04 -1.07
CA TYR A 171 20.21 -0.31 -2.04
C TYR A 171 20.85 1.02 -2.45
N LEU A 172 21.39 1.82 -1.51
CA LEU A 172 22.06 3.09 -1.88
C LEU A 172 23.28 2.87 -2.76
N LEU A 173 24.07 1.82 -2.50
CA LEU A 173 25.32 1.58 -3.21
C LEU A 173 25.12 1.01 -4.61
N LYS A 174 24.08 0.20 -4.82
CA LYS A 174 23.92 -0.59 -6.04
C LYS A 174 22.58 -0.42 -6.75
N LYS A 175 21.59 0.20 -6.11
CA LYS A 175 20.19 0.33 -6.59
C LYS A 175 19.63 -0.99 -7.14
N HIS A 176 19.94 -2.11 -6.49
CA HIS A 176 19.48 -3.42 -6.96
C HIS A 176 17.96 -3.53 -6.92
N TRP A 177 17.39 -4.07 -8.00
CA TRP A 177 15.96 -4.28 -8.18
C TRP A 177 15.34 -5.21 -7.12
N ILE A 178 16.10 -6.20 -6.61
CA ILE A 178 15.61 -7.13 -5.57
C ILE A 178 15.30 -6.37 -4.28
N VAL A 179 16.23 -5.53 -3.84
CA VAL A 179 16.06 -4.75 -2.61
C VAL A 179 14.96 -3.70 -2.80
N ASN A 180 14.89 -3.09 -3.98
CA ASN A 180 13.79 -2.22 -4.37
C ASN A 180 12.42 -2.90 -4.24
N ASN A 181 12.28 -4.12 -4.78
CA ASN A 181 11.03 -4.88 -4.69
C ASN A 181 10.72 -5.32 -3.27
N LEU A 182 11.74 -5.66 -2.48
CA LEU A 182 11.56 -6.00 -1.08
C LEU A 182 11.00 -4.80 -0.29
N PHE A 183 11.54 -3.59 -0.49
CA PHE A 183 10.98 -2.37 0.08
C PHE A 183 9.55 -2.10 -0.44
N GLY A 184 9.31 -2.24 -1.75
CA GLY A 184 7.99 -2.05 -2.32
C GLY A 184 6.94 -3.02 -1.76
N MET A 185 7.29 -4.30 -1.58
CA MET A 185 6.43 -5.28 -0.93
C MET A 185 6.20 -4.94 0.55
N ALA A 186 7.24 -4.49 1.27
CA ALA A 186 7.11 -4.08 2.67
C ALA A 186 6.20 -2.84 2.81
N PHE A 187 6.33 -1.85 1.93
CA PHE A 187 5.43 -0.70 1.88
C PHE A 187 4.00 -1.09 1.55
N SER A 188 3.82 -1.98 0.57
CA SER A 188 2.49 -2.45 0.19
C SER A 188 1.81 -3.17 1.35
N TYR A 189 2.55 -4.07 1.99
CA TYR A 189 2.10 -4.81 3.15
C TYR A 189 1.73 -3.89 4.31
N TYR A 190 2.63 -2.98 4.67
CA TYR A 190 2.41 -2.05 5.78
C TYR A 190 1.28 -1.07 5.49
N GLY A 191 1.17 -0.58 4.25
CA GLY A 191 0.09 0.29 3.79
C GLY A 191 -1.28 -0.38 3.94
N VAL A 192 -1.42 -1.63 3.51
CA VAL A 192 -2.67 -2.41 3.66
C VAL A 192 -2.96 -2.76 5.13
N GLU A 193 -1.93 -2.95 5.96
CA GLU A 193 -2.08 -3.19 7.40
C GLU A 193 -2.61 -1.96 8.15
N ILE A 194 -2.00 -0.79 7.92
CA ILE A 194 -2.21 0.41 8.75
C ILE A 194 -3.35 1.31 8.28
N LEU A 195 -3.53 1.47 6.96
CA LEU A 195 -4.54 2.36 6.42
C LEU A 195 -5.90 1.69 6.53
N GLN A 196 -6.79 2.30 7.34
CA GLN A 196 -8.12 1.77 7.57
C GLN A 196 -9.14 2.74 6.99
N LEU A 197 -9.94 2.25 6.06
CA LEU A 197 -11.13 2.96 5.63
C LEU A 197 -12.18 2.85 6.74
N SER A 198 -12.84 3.96 7.05
CA SER A 198 -13.93 4.00 8.03
C SER A 198 -15.08 3.09 7.62
N ASN A 199 -15.56 3.28 6.38
CA ASN A 199 -16.81 2.69 5.88
C ASN A 199 -16.58 2.18 4.45
N VAL A 200 -17.42 1.25 4.00
CA VAL A 200 -17.35 0.76 2.61
C VAL A 200 -17.62 1.89 1.62
N ALA A 201 -18.58 2.78 1.93
CA ALA A 201 -18.86 3.96 1.11
C ALA A 201 -17.62 4.85 0.89
N THR A 202 -16.78 5.02 1.92
CA THR A 202 -15.50 5.75 1.82
C THR A 202 -14.58 5.11 0.80
N GLY A 203 -14.52 3.77 0.77
CA GLY A 203 -13.77 3.02 -0.23
C GLY A 203 -14.27 3.21 -1.66
N PHE A 204 -15.61 3.26 -1.85
CA PHE A 204 -16.20 3.59 -3.15
C PHE A 204 -15.81 4.99 -3.61
N ILE A 205 -15.94 5.98 -2.72
CA ILE A 205 -15.58 7.37 -3.03
C ILE A 205 -14.10 7.47 -3.41
N LEU A 206 -13.21 6.83 -2.63
CA LEU A 206 -11.77 6.84 -2.90
C LEU A 206 -11.43 6.22 -4.25
N LEU A 207 -11.94 5.02 -4.54
CA LEU A 207 -11.63 4.29 -5.78
C LEU A 207 -12.22 4.99 -7.02
N ILE A 208 -13.44 5.53 -6.94
CA ILE A 208 -14.03 6.31 -8.03
C ILE A 208 -13.24 7.61 -8.25
N GLY A 209 -12.85 8.30 -7.18
CA GLY A 209 -12.03 9.50 -7.29
C GLY A 209 -10.68 9.23 -7.95
N LEU A 210 -10.04 8.12 -7.58
CA LEU A 210 -8.75 7.71 -8.15
C LEU A 210 -8.86 7.18 -9.59
N PHE A 211 -10.00 6.61 -9.97
CA PHE A 211 -10.29 6.25 -11.36
C PHE A 211 -10.23 7.48 -12.27
N PHE A 212 -10.91 8.57 -11.90
CA PHE A 212 -10.88 9.80 -12.69
C PHE A 212 -9.51 10.49 -12.64
N TYR A 213 -8.85 10.46 -11.49
CA TYR A 213 -7.47 10.98 -11.34
C TYR A 213 -6.50 10.31 -12.33
N ASP A 214 -6.50 8.98 -12.39
CA ASP A 214 -5.55 8.23 -13.22
C ASP A 214 -5.82 8.48 -14.71
N ILE A 215 -7.08 8.53 -15.12
CA ILE A 215 -7.48 8.91 -16.49
C ILE A 215 -6.96 10.31 -16.85
N PHE A 216 -7.20 11.29 -15.97
CA PHE A 216 -6.80 12.67 -16.23
C PHE A 216 -5.27 12.81 -16.33
N TRP A 217 -4.51 12.25 -15.40
CA TRP A 217 -3.07 12.42 -15.36
C TRP A 217 -2.30 11.54 -16.34
N VAL A 218 -2.84 10.38 -16.74
CA VAL A 218 -2.22 9.50 -17.74
C VAL A 218 -2.55 9.92 -19.17
N PHE A 219 -3.81 10.24 -19.47
CA PHE A 219 -4.22 10.59 -20.85
C PHE A 219 -4.30 12.08 -21.11
N GLY A 220 -4.57 12.91 -20.09
CA GLY A 220 -4.77 14.34 -20.26
C GLY A 220 -3.48 15.17 -20.27
N THR A 221 -2.40 14.70 -19.64
CA THR A 221 -1.16 15.49 -19.49
C THR A 221 0.10 14.62 -19.49
N ASP A 222 1.25 15.19 -19.88
CA ASP A 222 2.56 14.49 -19.82
C ASP A 222 3.21 14.51 -18.43
N VAL A 223 2.55 15.09 -17.42
CA VAL A 223 3.12 15.30 -16.09
C VAL A 223 3.42 13.97 -15.40
N MET A 224 2.47 13.03 -15.39
CA MET A 224 2.67 11.74 -14.74
C MET A 224 3.82 10.95 -15.37
N VAL A 225 3.92 10.95 -16.70
CA VAL A 225 4.98 10.25 -17.42
C VAL A 225 6.34 10.91 -17.16
N THR A 226 6.39 12.23 -17.11
CA THR A 226 7.63 12.99 -16.86
C THR A 226 8.15 12.77 -15.45
N VAL A 227 7.25 12.80 -14.45
CA VAL A 227 7.58 12.49 -13.05
C VAL A 227 8.02 11.03 -12.93
N ALA A 228 7.28 10.09 -13.52
CA ALA A 228 7.61 8.66 -13.44
C ALA A 228 8.96 8.29 -14.08
N LYS A 229 9.38 9.03 -15.11
CA LYS A 229 10.70 8.87 -15.76
C LYS A 229 11.83 9.54 -14.97
N SER A 230 11.55 10.66 -14.29
CA SER A 230 12.57 11.42 -13.57
C SER A 230 12.80 10.93 -12.14
N PHE A 231 11.85 10.16 -11.61
CA PHE A 231 11.84 9.70 -10.22
C PHE A 231 12.45 8.29 -10.08
N GLU A 232 13.57 8.20 -9.33
CA GLU A 232 14.32 6.96 -9.08
C GLU A 232 14.35 6.56 -7.59
N ALA A 233 13.21 6.17 -7.02
CA ALA A 233 13.15 5.65 -5.66
C ALA A 233 12.22 4.43 -5.56
N PRO A 234 12.21 3.70 -4.41
CA PRO A 234 11.48 2.45 -4.26
C PRO A 234 9.98 2.65 -4.05
N ILE A 235 9.31 3.28 -5.03
CA ILE A 235 7.85 3.49 -5.10
C ILE A 235 7.20 2.63 -6.20
N LYS A 236 7.96 1.71 -6.80
CA LYS A 236 7.45 0.81 -7.84
C LYS A 236 8.11 -0.56 -7.71
N LEU A 237 7.34 -1.60 -7.98
CA LEU A 237 7.87 -2.94 -8.18
C LEU A 237 8.38 -3.03 -9.61
N VAL A 238 9.60 -3.53 -9.78
CA VAL A 238 10.23 -3.69 -11.08
C VAL A 238 10.72 -5.11 -11.27
N PHE A 239 10.44 -5.72 -12.42
CA PHE A 239 11.00 -7.02 -12.73
C PHE A 239 11.64 -7.02 -14.12
N PRO A 240 12.88 -7.52 -14.25
CA PRO A 240 13.58 -7.54 -15.53
C PRO A 240 12.86 -8.45 -16.54
N GLN A 241 12.49 -7.91 -17.70
CA GLN A 241 11.89 -8.67 -18.80
C GLN A 241 12.93 -9.55 -19.51
N ASP A 242 14.19 -9.14 -19.51
CA ASP A 242 15.28 -9.85 -20.18
C ASP A 242 16.02 -10.80 -19.23
N LEU A 243 15.44 -11.19 -18.09
CA LEU A 243 16.12 -12.04 -17.10
C LEU A 243 16.66 -13.33 -17.72
N ILE A 244 15.92 -13.91 -18.67
CA ILE A 244 16.29 -15.15 -19.35
C ILE A 244 17.48 -14.94 -20.31
N GLN A 245 17.62 -13.75 -20.90
CA GLN A 245 18.66 -13.46 -21.90
C GLN A 245 19.92 -12.85 -21.28
N ASN A 246 19.75 -11.88 -20.37
CA ASN A 246 20.80 -11.04 -19.82
C ASN A 246 21.10 -11.33 -18.34
N GLY A 247 20.44 -12.35 -17.76
CA GLY A 247 20.60 -12.70 -16.35
C GLY A 247 20.32 -11.53 -15.42
N LEU A 248 21.12 -11.39 -14.36
CA LEU A 248 20.96 -10.36 -13.34
C LEU A 248 21.31 -8.93 -13.80
N SER A 249 21.81 -8.75 -15.03
CA SER A 249 22.20 -7.45 -15.62
C SER A 249 21.19 -6.92 -16.65
N ALA A 250 19.94 -7.38 -16.58
CA ALA A 250 18.87 -6.97 -17.49
C ALA A 250 18.61 -5.45 -17.42
N SER A 251 18.29 -4.86 -18.58
CA SER A 251 18.13 -3.42 -18.78
C SER A 251 16.67 -3.00 -19.00
N GLN A 252 15.79 -3.90 -19.44
CA GLN A 252 14.37 -3.65 -19.59
C GLN A 252 13.58 -4.17 -18.39
N PHE A 253 12.77 -3.30 -17.78
CA PHE A 253 11.97 -3.63 -16.61
C PHE A 253 10.48 -3.42 -16.85
N ALA A 254 9.68 -4.45 -16.52
CA ALA A 254 8.25 -4.27 -16.29
C ALA A 254 8.06 -3.59 -14.93
N MET A 255 7.07 -2.71 -14.82
CA MET A 255 6.86 -1.89 -13.62
C MET A 255 5.39 -1.93 -13.19
N ILE A 256 5.13 -1.97 -11.88
CA ILE A 256 3.80 -1.73 -11.28
C ILE A 256 3.95 -0.70 -10.16
N GLY A 257 3.06 0.29 -10.13
CA GLY A 257 3.03 1.32 -9.09
C GLY A 257 2.54 0.76 -7.76
N LEU A 258 3.13 1.20 -6.64
CA LEU A 258 2.64 0.80 -5.32
C LEU A 258 1.21 1.29 -5.04
N GLY A 259 0.81 2.42 -5.62
CA GLY A 259 -0.56 2.93 -5.51
C GLY A 259 -1.60 1.94 -6.05
N ASP A 260 -1.29 1.27 -7.17
CA ASP A 260 -2.19 0.28 -7.80
C ASP A 260 -2.35 -1.00 -6.97
N ILE A 261 -1.43 -1.24 -6.03
CA ILE A 261 -1.46 -2.38 -5.11
C ILE A 261 -2.13 -1.98 -3.80
N VAL A 262 -1.66 -0.88 -3.20
CA VAL A 262 -2.10 -0.43 -1.87
C VAL A 262 -3.55 0.05 -1.89
N ILE A 263 -3.95 0.87 -2.87
CA ILE A 263 -5.28 1.48 -2.88
C ILE A 263 -6.40 0.43 -3.06
N PRO A 264 -6.35 -0.49 -4.04
CA PRO A 264 -7.31 -1.59 -4.08
C PRO A 264 -7.14 -2.53 -2.88
N GLY A 265 -5.90 -2.73 -2.40
CA GLY A 265 -5.58 -3.58 -1.25
C GLY A 265 -6.27 -3.15 0.05
N ILE A 266 -6.31 -1.85 0.37
CA ILE A 266 -7.00 -1.33 1.56
C ILE A 266 -8.52 -1.55 1.48
N PHE A 267 -9.09 -1.49 0.26
CA PHE A 267 -10.51 -1.77 0.04
C PHE A 267 -10.82 -3.26 0.18
N ILE A 268 -9.98 -4.13 -0.37
CA ILE A 268 -10.09 -5.58 -0.20
C ILE A 268 -9.97 -5.97 1.29
N ALA A 269 -9.05 -5.35 2.03
CA ALA A 269 -8.90 -5.55 3.47
C ALA A 269 -10.16 -5.12 4.25
N LEU A 270 -10.80 -4.02 3.86
CA LEU A 270 -12.07 -3.58 4.44
C LEU A 270 -13.19 -4.61 4.18
N LEU A 271 -13.30 -5.15 2.97
CA LEU A 271 -14.30 -6.17 2.64
C LEU A 271 -14.13 -7.46 3.47
N LEU A 272 -12.88 -7.81 3.82
CA LEU A 272 -12.61 -8.93 4.72
C LEU A 272 -13.14 -8.66 6.15
N ARG A 273 -13.03 -7.41 6.63
CA ARG A 273 -13.62 -7.01 7.92
C ARG A 273 -15.15 -6.99 7.85
N PHE A 274 -15.71 -6.55 6.73
CA PHE A 274 -17.14 -6.60 6.46
C PHE A 274 -17.67 -8.05 6.45
N ASP A 275 -17.01 -8.98 5.75
CA ASP A 275 -17.36 -10.41 5.74
C ASP A 275 -17.44 -10.98 7.17
N ARG A 276 -16.47 -10.64 8.02
CA ARG A 276 -16.44 -11.09 9.42
C ARG A 276 -17.58 -10.48 10.24
N SER A 277 -17.94 -9.21 9.97
CA SER A 277 -19.05 -8.52 10.64
C SER A 277 -20.41 -9.17 10.37
N LEU A 278 -20.58 -9.80 9.19
CA LEU A 278 -21.80 -10.51 8.82
C LEU A 278 -21.98 -11.85 9.56
N LYS A 279 -20.97 -12.32 10.32
CA LYS A 279 -20.98 -13.59 11.07
C LYS A 279 -21.31 -14.85 10.24
N ARG A 280 -21.13 -14.82 8.91
CA ARG A 280 -21.47 -15.94 7.99
C ARG A 280 -20.34 -16.98 7.81
N ASN A 281 -19.28 -16.92 8.63
CA ASN A 281 -18.13 -17.84 8.65
C ASN A 281 -17.46 -18.12 7.28
N LYS A 282 -17.70 -17.27 6.27
CA LYS A 282 -17.15 -17.35 4.92
C LYS A 282 -16.78 -15.96 4.45
N SER A 283 -15.54 -15.77 3.99
CA SER A 283 -15.03 -14.49 3.49
C SER A 283 -15.33 -14.29 1.99
N VAL A 284 -16.62 -14.31 1.63
CA VAL A 284 -17.03 -14.33 0.22
C VAL A 284 -16.71 -13.03 -0.49
N TYR A 285 -16.94 -11.87 0.15
CA TYR A 285 -16.64 -10.57 -0.47
C TYR A 285 -15.14 -10.38 -0.67
N PHE A 286 -14.32 -10.79 0.30
CA PHE A 286 -12.86 -10.76 0.21
C PHE A 286 -12.35 -11.63 -0.95
N TYR A 287 -12.65 -12.93 -0.96
CA TYR A 287 -12.10 -13.83 -1.97
C TYR A 287 -12.57 -13.46 -3.38
N ALA A 288 -13.85 -13.10 -3.54
CA ALA A 288 -14.36 -12.70 -4.84
C ALA A 288 -13.70 -11.42 -5.36
N THR A 289 -13.53 -10.41 -4.51
CA THR A 289 -12.90 -9.14 -4.90
C THR A 289 -11.39 -9.30 -5.12
N PHE A 290 -10.74 -10.19 -4.36
CA PHE A 290 -9.33 -10.55 -4.57
C PHE A 290 -9.10 -11.24 -5.92
N ILE A 291 -9.99 -12.16 -6.31
CA ILE A 291 -9.96 -12.78 -7.65
C ILE A 291 -10.24 -11.73 -8.73
N ALA A 292 -11.21 -10.83 -8.50
CA ALA A 292 -11.50 -9.75 -9.44
C ALA A 292 -10.30 -8.80 -9.63
N TYR A 293 -9.57 -8.48 -8.56
CA TYR A 293 -8.32 -7.72 -8.64
C TYR A 293 -7.27 -8.44 -9.49
N PHE A 294 -7.09 -9.75 -9.29
CA PHE A 294 -6.19 -10.56 -10.12
C PHE A 294 -6.60 -10.55 -11.60
N CYS A 295 -7.88 -10.75 -11.90
CA CYS A 295 -8.41 -10.65 -13.27
C CYS A 295 -8.23 -9.24 -13.86
N GLY A 296 -8.39 -8.20 -13.04
CA GLY A 296 -8.14 -6.81 -13.43
C GLY A 296 -6.68 -6.58 -13.80
N LEU A 297 -5.72 -7.08 -13.00
CA LEU A 297 -4.29 -7.04 -13.32
C LEU A 297 -3.94 -7.80 -14.60
N LEU A 298 -4.56 -8.95 -14.84
CA LEU A 298 -4.37 -9.67 -16.11
C LEU A 298 -4.90 -8.86 -17.29
N THR A 299 -6.03 -8.18 -17.10
CA THR A 299 -6.62 -7.31 -18.12
C THR A 299 -5.73 -6.12 -18.42
N THR A 300 -5.20 -5.43 -17.40
CA THR A 300 -4.26 -4.30 -17.61
C THR A 300 -3.05 -4.74 -18.41
N ILE A 301 -2.42 -5.86 -18.04
CA ILE A 301 -1.25 -6.40 -18.74
C ILE A 301 -1.61 -6.80 -20.17
N GLY A 302 -2.74 -7.48 -20.38
CA GLY A 302 -3.20 -7.89 -21.69
C GLY A 302 -3.44 -6.71 -22.63
N VAL A 303 -4.10 -5.65 -22.14
CA VAL A 303 -4.34 -4.45 -22.96
C VAL A 303 -3.03 -3.70 -23.21
N MET A 304 -2.15 -3.54 -22.21
CA MET A 304 -0.83 -2.94 -22.41
C MET A 304 -0.01 -3.68 -23.46
N HIS A 305 -0.10 -5.02 -23.52
CA HIS A 305 0.60 -5.82 -24.51
C HIS A 305 0.07 -5.62 -25.93
N ILE A 306 -1.26 -5.54 -26.10
CA ILE A 306 -1.91 -5.33 -27.41
C ILE A 306 -1.64 -3.91 -27.93
N PHE A 307 -1.82 -2.90 -27.08
CA PHE A 307 -1.78 -1.50 -27.50
C PHE A 307 -0.38 -0.89 -27.47
N LYS A 308 0.61 -1.56 -26.85
CA LYS A 308 2.01 -1.08 -26.72
C LYS A 308 2.15 0.34 -26.16
N HIS A 309 1.14 0.80 -25.44
CA HIS A 309 1.09 2.09 -24.77
C HIS A 309 0.84 1.89 -23.28
N ALA A 310 1.47 2.72 -22.45
CA ALA A 310 1.19 2.74 -21.02
C ALA A 310 -0.26 3.19 -20.80
N GLN A 311 -0.99 2.42 -20.00
CA GLN A 311 -2.39 2.69 -19.67
C GLN A 311 -2.55 2.84 -18.16
N PRO A 312 -3.53 3.66 -17.71
CA PRO A 312 -3.85 3.78 -16.29
C PRO A 312 -4.30 2.42 -15.75
N ALA A 313 -3.62 1.90 -14.72
CA ALA A 313 -3.93 0.58 -14.18
C ALA A 313 -5.29 0.58 -13.46
N LEU A 314 -5.61 1.68 -12.78
CA LEU A 314 -6.87 1.83 -12.05
C LEU A 314 -8.10 1.83 -12.97
N LEU A 315 -7.92 2.13 -14.26
CA LEU A 315 -8.98 2.06 -15.28
C LEU A 315 -9.68 0.70 -15.31
N TYR A 316 -8.93 -0.39 -15.11
CA TYR A 316 -9.46 -1.75 -15.15
C TYR A 316 -9.64 -2.35 -13.75
N LEU A 317 -8.78 -1.97 -12.80
CA LEU A 317 -8.85 -2.47 -11.43
C LEU A 317 -10.08 -1.93 -10.69
N VAL A 318 -10.41 -0.64 -10.83
CA VAL A 318 -11.52 -0.03 -10.10
C VAL A 318 -12.87 -0.65 -10.48
N PRO A 319 -13.24 -0.78 -11.76
CA PRO A 319 -14.49 -1.44 -12.14
C PRO A 319 -14.58 -2.88 -11.64
N ALA A 320 -13.48 -3.64 -11.69
CA ALA A 320 -13.44 -5.01 -11.21
C ALA A 320 -13.62 -5.10 -9.68
N CYS A 321 -12.90 -4.26 -8.93
CA CYS A 321 -12.92 -4.24 -7.47
C CYS A 321 -14.21 -3.65 -6.88
N LEU A 322 -14.86 -2.71 -7.54
CA LEU A 322 -16.15 -2.15 -7.08
C LEU A 322 -17.34 -2.95 -7.59
N GLY A 323 -17.31 -3.40 -8.84
CA GLY A 323 -18.42 -4.12 -9.47
C GLY A 323 -18.69 -5.48 -8.84
N THR A 324 -17.63 -6.23 -8.52
CA THR A 324 -17.75 -7.58 -7.94
C THR A 324 -18.48 -7.61 -6.59
N PRO A 325 -18.08 -6.83 -5.56
CA PRO A 325 -18.78 -6.82 -4.29
C PRO A 325 -20.20 -6.26 -4.40
N LEU A 326 -20.45 -5.27 -5.27
CA LEU A 326 -21.82 -4.79 -5.54
C LEU A 326 -22.70 -5.88 -6.16
N PHE A 327 -22.18 -6.61 -7.13
CA PHE A 327 -22.90 -7.69 -7.80
C PHE A 327 -23.25 -8.81 -6.82
N ILE A 328 -22.29 -9.22 -5.98
CA ILE A 328 -22.53 -10.23 -4.94
C ILE A 328 -23.51 -9.72 -3.90
N ALA A 329 -23.41 -8.46 -3.48
CA ALA A 329 -24.33 -7.86 -2.53
C ALA A 329 -25.76 -7.76 -3.10
N ALA A 330 -25.90 -7.50 -4.40
CA ALA A 330 -27.18 -7.49 -5.09
C ALA A 330 -27.82 -8.89 -5.11
N ILE A 331 -27.04 -9.94 -5.43
CA ILE A 331 -27.51 -11.33 -5.41
C ILE A 331 -27.92 -11.78 -4.00
N LYS A 332 -27.14 -11.40 -2.98
CA LYS A 332 -27.39 -11.81 -1.60
C LYS A 332 -28.38 -10.91 -0.84
N GLY A 333 -28.77 -9.78 -1.42
CA GLY A 333 -29.61 -8.77 -0.75
C GLY A 333 -28.91 -7.96 0.34
N ASP A 334 -27.58 -8.00 0.43
CA ASP A 334 -26.80 -7.32 1.48
C ASP A 334 -26.43 -5.86 1.13
N VAL A 335 -26.93 -5.30 0.03
CA VAL A 335 -26.53 -3.96 -0.47
C VAL A 335 -26.65 -2.88 0.61
N ARG A 336 -27.75 -2.87 1.37
CA ARG A 336 -27.95 -1.91 2.47
C ARG A 336 -26.96 -2.13 3.60
N ALA A 337 -26.62 -3.38 3.92
CA ALA A 337 -25.64 -3.71 4.94
C ALA A 337 -24.23 -3.31 4.51
N LEU A 338 -23.89 -3.48 3.23
CA LEU A 338 -22.62 -3.08 2.65
C LEU A 338 -22.39 -1.57 2.81
N PHE A 339 -23.36 -0.73 2.43
CA PHE A 339 -23.20 0.72 2.53
C PHE A 339 -23.34 1.29 3.95
N LYS A 340 -24.10 0.62 4.82
CA LYS A 340 -24.23 1.01 6.24
C LYS A 340 -23.06 0.52 7.10
N TYR A 341 -22.16 -0.30 6.56
CA TYR A 341 -21.03 -0.80 7.33
C TYR A 341 -20.10 0.35 7.74
N ASP A 342 -19.97 0.53 9.05
CA ASP A 342 -19.06 1.47 9.67
C ASP A 342 -18.22 0.72 10.72
N GLU A 343 -16.89 0.74 10.53
CA GLU A 343 -15.97 0.06 11.44
C GLU A 343 -15.92 0.72 12.82
N SER A 344 -16.35 1.99 12.96
CA SER A 344 -16.44 2.67 14.24
C SER A 344 -17.61 2.19 15.10
N GLU A 345 -18.71 1.77 14.49
CA GLU A 345 -19.91 1.33 15.23
C GLU A 345 -19.76 -0.10 15.78
N VAL A 346 -19.05 -0.97 15.07
CA VAL A 346 -18.72 -2.34 15.54
C VAL A 346 -17.88 -2.32 16.82
N LYS A 347 -17.25 -1.18 17.15
CA LYS A 347 -16.37 -1.00 18.32
C LYS A 347 -17.08 -0.58 19.60
N LYS A 348 -18.39 -0.31 19.60
CA LYS A 348 -19.11 -0.16 20.87
C LYS A 348 -19.24 -1.55 21.51
N PRO A 349 -18.65 -1.81 22.69
CA PRO A 349 -19.05 -2.96 23.47
C PRO A 349 -20.56 -2.86 23.65
N VAL A 350 -21.26 -3.98 23.59
CA VAL A 350 -22.57 -4.10 24.21
C VAL A 350 -22.34 -3.67 25.65
N ALA A 351 -22.72 -2.43 25.98
CA ALA A 351 -22.82 -2.00 27.35
C ALA A 351 -23.81 -2.96 27.98
N ALA A 352 -23.31 -3.90 28.78
CA ALA A 352 -24.13 -4.61 29.73
C ALA A 352 -24.91 -3.52 30.47
N ASN A 353 -26.24 -3.65 30.44
CA ASN A 353 -27.19 -2.73 31.03
C ASN A 353 -26.63 -2.10 32.30
N GLU A 354 -26.32 -0.80 32.26
CA GLU A 354 -25.91 0.01 33.43
C GLU A 354 -27.03 0.11 34.49
N THR A 355 -28.18 -0.53 34.24
CA THR A 355 -29.30 -0.61 35.17
C THR A 355 -29.13 -1.70 36.24
N ASP A 356 -28.34 -2.76 36.00
CA ASP A 356 -28.15 -3.85 36.98
C ASP A 356 -27.06 -3.56 38.02
N GLN A 357 -26.08 -2.70 37.72
CA GLN A 357 -25.03 -2.34 38.68
C GLN A 357 -25.50 -1.36 39.76
N ARG A 358 -26.49 -0.50 39.45
CA ARG A 358 -27.06 0.43 40.45
C ARG A 358 -27.98 -0.25 41.46
N GLN A 359 -28.57 -1.39 41.12
CA GLN A 359 -29.40 -2.17 42.08
C GLN A 359 -28.55 -3.03 43.02
N ALA A 360 -27.39 -3.50 42.57
CA ALA A 360 -26.45 -4.22 43.45
C ALA A 360 -25.83 -3.29 44.51
N GLU A 361 -25.44 -2.06 44.15
CA GLU A 361 -24.85 -1.09 45.08
C GLU A 361 -25.84 -0.57 46.14
N GLN A 362 -27.14 -0.51 45.84
CA GLN A 362 -28.16 -0.16 46.84
C GLN A 362 -28.45 -1.29 47.83
N SER A 363 -28.39 -2.55 47.39
CA SER A 363 -28.64 -3.71 48.26
C SER A 363 -27.50 -4.01 49.26
N ASP A 364 -26.27 -3.58 48.94
CA ASP A 364 -25.10 -3.73 49.82
C ASP A 364 -24.93 -2.56 50.81
N ALA A 365 -25.57 -1.41 50.56
CA ALA A 365 -25.61 -0.29 51.51
C ALA A 365 -26.63 -0.53 52.63
N GLU A 366 -27.76 -1.18 52.35
CA GLU A 366 -28.82 -1.44 53.33
C GLU A 366 -28.49 -2.58 54.32
N LYS A 367 -27.46 -3.40 54.05
CA LYS A 367 -27.01 -4.48 54.94
C LYS A 367 -25.88 -4.11 55.91
N LYS A 368 -25.41 -2.86 55.87
CA LYS A 368 -24.34 -2.39 56.77
C LYS A 368 -24.82 -1.53 57.93
N ASP A 369 -26.09 -1.15 57.95
CA ASP A 369 -26.67 -0.27 58.97
C ASP A 369 -27.70 -0.95 59.90
N ASP A 370 -27.81 -2.29 59.88
CA ASP A 370 -28.61 -3.08 60.86
C ASP A 370 -27.75 -4.02 61.72
#